data_AF-A0A2E7RIB1-F1
#
_entry.id   AF-A0A2E7RIB1-F1
#
_cell.length_a   1.000
_cell.length_b   1.000
_cell.length_c   1.000
_cell.angle_alpha   90.00
_cell.angle_beta   90.00
_cell.angle_gamma   90.00
#
_symmetry.space_group_name_H-M   'P 1'
#
loop_
_entity.id
_entity.type
_entity.pdbx_description
1 polymer ?
#
loop_
_entity_poly.entity_id
_entity_poly.type
_entity_poly.pdbx_seq_one_letter_code
_entity_poly.pdbx_strand_id
1 'polypeptide(L)'
;MDILNKTSRPLKISLPGGKVLRLGPAKVGQITAKAVAHPAVQKLLEEGVVELVNGDGGAQSSGGDSNNSGPGPSSGFSSGGGIRRTGNR
;
A
#
# COMPACT_ATOMS: atom_id res chain seq x y z
N MET A 1 16.87 2.95 6.13
CA MET A 1 16.92 1.53 6.52
C MET A 1 15.63 0.94 6.04
N ASP A 2 15.72 -0.10 5.23
CA ASP A 2 14.56 -0.71 4.61
C ASP A 2 14.44 -2.15 5.10
N ILE A 3 13.23 -2.68 5.12
CA ILE A 3 12.95 -4.03 5.59
C ILE A 3 12.08 -4.76 4.58
N LEU A 4 12.53 -5.93 4.14
CA LEU A 4 11.86 -6.78 3.15
C LEU A 4 11.07 -7.87 3.86
N ASN A 5 9.81 -8.05 3.47
CA ASN A 5 9.00 -9.19 3.87
C ASN A 5 9.35 -10.41 3.00
N LYS A 6 9.95 -11.45 3.56
CA LYS A 6 10.26 -12.69 2.82
C LYS A 6 9.07 -13.62 2.67
N THR A 7 7.97 -13.34 3.37
CA THR A 7 6.79 -14.20 3.36
C THR A 7 5.80 -13.81 2.26
N SER A 8 5.04 -14.80 1.80
CA SER A 8 3.89 -14.60 0.89
C SER A 8 2.64 -14.10 1.61
N ARG A 9 2.74 -13.75 2.91
CA ARG A 9 1.63 -13.25 3.72
C ARG A 9 1.86 -11.76 4.04
N PRO A 10 0.80 -10.95 4.14
CA PRO A 10 0.94 -9.58 4.62
C PRO A 10 1.35 -9.60 6.10
N LEU A 11 2.35 -8.79 6.46
CA LEU A 11 2.83 -8.67 7.83
C LEU A 11 2.43 -7.34 8.46
N LYS A 12 2.13 -7.38 9.75
CA LYS A 12 1.86 -6.21 10.58
C LYS A 12 2.93 -6.13 11.66
N ILE A 13 3.74 -5.09 11.63
CA ILE A 13 4.89 -4.93 12.53
C ILE A 13 4.66 -3.70 13.41
N SER A 14 4.68 -3.91 14.71
CA SER A 14 4.55 -2.83 15.70
C SER A 14 5.86 -2.05 15.81
N LEU A 15 5.78 -0.74 15.54
CA LEU A 15 6.88 0.21 15.59
C LEU A 15 6.81 1.07 16.87
N PRO A 16 7.94 1.68 17.29
CA PRO A 16 7.94 2.60 18.41
C PRO A 16 6.97 3.77 18.21
N GLY A 17 6.32 4.20 19.29
CA GLY A 17 5.31 5.27 19.27
C GLY A 17 3.91 4.81 18.86
N GLY A 18 3.60 3.51 18.97
CA GLY A 18 2.29 2.96 18.66
C GLY A 18 1.96 2.88 17.16
N LYS A 19 2.95 3.11 16.30
CA LYS A 19 2.80 3.01 14.84
C LYS A 19 2.84 1.55 14.41
N VAL A 20 2.21 1.23 13.28
CA VAL A 20 2.23 -0.12 12.70
C VAL A 20 2.67 -0.03 11.25
N LEU A 21 3.73 -0.75 10.89
CA LEU A 21 4.15 -0.94 9.52
C LEU A 21 3.38 -2.14 8.94
N ARG A 22 2.66 -1.91 7.84
CA ARG A 22 2.02 -2.99 7.07
C ARG A 22 2.89 -3.28 5.86
N LEU A 23 3.48 -4.46 5.82
CA LEU A 23 4.25 -4.92 4.68
C LEU A 23 3.38 -5.88 3.86
N GLY A 24 3.28 -5.60 2.56
CA GLY A 24 2.72 -6.56 1.61
C GLY A 24 3.61 -7.81 1.48
N PRO A 25 3.09 -8.90 0.91
CA PRO A 25 3.89 -10.09 0.62
C PRO A 25 5.02 -9.74 -0.35
N ALA A 26 6.24 -10.21 -0.10
CA ALA A 26 7.43 -9.92 -0.91
C ALA A 26 7.73 -8.41 -1.13
N LYS A 27 7.22 -7.51 -0.26
CA LYS A 27 7.44 -6.07 -0.37
C LYS A 27 8.44 -5.55 0.65
N VAL A 28 9.07 -4.43 0.30
CA VAL A 28 9.94 -3.67 1.19
C VAL A 28 9.17 -2.51 1.79
N GLY A 29 9.44 -2.18 3.05
CA GLY A 29 8.98 -0.95 3.68
C GLY A 29 10.13 -0.21 4.34
N GLN A 30 10.01 1.10 4.39
CA GLN A 30 11.01 1.96 5.03
C GLN A 30 10.78 2.01 6.54
N ILE A 31 11.85 1.86 7.31
CA ILE A 31 11.83 1.98 8.77
C ILE A 31 12.94 2.91 9.29
N THR A 32 12.71 3.44 10.49
CA THR A 32 13.71 4.27 11.17
C THR A 32 14.71 3.40 11.92
N ALA A 33 15.91 3.90 12.19
CA ALA A 33 16.91 3.17 12.98
C ALA A 33 16.41 2.79 14.38
N LYS A 34 15.56 3.63 14.99
CA LYS A 34 14.89 3.33 16.27
C LYS A 34 13.95 2.14 16.19
N ALA A 35 13.36 1.88 15.03
CA ALA A 35 12.50 0.73 14.82
C ALA A 35 13.28 -0.58 14.68
N VAL A 36 14.52 -0.56 14.17
CA VAL A 36 15.37 -1.75 14.06
C VAL A 36 15.71 -2.31 15.44
N ALA A 37 15.91 -1.44 16.42
CA ALA A 37 16.15 -1.82 17.81
C ALA A 37 14.89 -2.24 18.58
N HIS A 38 13.71 -2.22 17.95
CA HIS A 38 12.46 -2.58 18.62
C HIS A 38 12.35 -4.11 18.74
N PRO A 39 11.96 -4.66 19.91
CA PRO A 39 11.94 -6.10 20.14
C PRO A 39 11.02 -6.86 19.17
N ALA A 40 9.94 -6.23 18.71
CA ALA A 40 9.06 -6.84 17.70
C ALA A 40 9.76 -7.01 16.33
N VAL A 41 10.65 -6.11 15.95
CA VAL A 41 11.39 -6.18 14.68
C VAL A 41 12.54 -7.17 14.79
N GLN A 42 13.27 -7.16 15.92
CA GLN A 42 14.37 -8.09 16.18
C GLN A 42 13.91 -9.54 16.12
N LYS A 43 12.78 -9.88 16.75
CA LYS A 43 12.21 -11.23 16.67
C LYS A 43 11.94 -11.68 15.23
N LEU A 44 11.40 -10.79 14.39
CA LEU A 44 11.11 -11.12 13.00
C LEU A 44 12.40 -11.27 12.16
N LEU A 45 13.45 -10.51 12.49
CA LEU A 45 14.78 -10.65 11.87
C LEU A 45 15.42 -11.98 12.28
N GLU A 46 15.33 -12.35 13.56
CA GLU A 46 15.83 -13.63 14.10
C GLU A 46 15.08 -14.83 13.51
N GLU A 47 13.76 -14.73 13.35
CA GLU A 47 12.93 -15.74 12.69
C GLU A 47 13.20 -15.82 11.17
N GLY A 48 13.91 -14.86 10.58
CA GLY A 48 14.15 -14.77 9.14
C GLY A 48 12.91 -14.44 8.31
N VAL A 49 11.82 -14.02 8.97
CA VAL A 49 10.54 -13.62 8.36
C VAL A 49 10.71 -12.31 7.58
N VAL A 50 11.61 -11.45 8.05
CA VAL A 50 11.97 -10.19 7.42
C VAL A 50 13.49 -10.04 7.32
N GLU A 51 13.95 -9.30 6.32
CA GLU A 51 15.38 -9.02 6.10
C GLU A 51 15.63 -7.52 6.06
N LEU A 52 16.74 -7.07 6.67
CA LEU A 52 17.16 -5.68 6.59
C LEU A 52 17.88 -5.43 5.26
N VAL A 53 17.38 -4.49 4.47
CA VAL A 53 17.96 -4.11 3.18
C VAL A 53 18.48 -2.67 3.29
N ASN A 54 19.75 -2.47 2.94
CA ASN A 54 20.33 -1.13 2.80
C ASN A 54 19.90 -0.60 1.43
N GLY A 55 19.08 0.46 1.44
CA GLY A 55 18.39 0.96 0.25
C GLY A 55 19.31 1.36 -0.90
N ASP A 56 19.44 0.44 -1.85
CA ASP A 56 19.70 0.69 -3.28
C ASP A 56 18.83 -0.31 -4.05
N GLY A 57 17.53 -0.05 -4.11
CA GLY A 57 16.58 -1.03 -4.64
C GLY A 57 15.15 -0.67 -4.31
N GLY A 58 14.61 0.29 -5.07
CA GLY A 58 13.25 0.79 -4.92
C GLY A 58 12.22 -0.35 -4.91
N ALA A 59 11.54 -0.53 -3.78
CA ALA A 59 10.31 -1.28 -3.77
C ALA A 59 9.20 -0.40 -4.34
N GLN A 60 8.86 -0.72 -5.59
CA GLN A 60 7.66 -0.25 -6.23
C GLN A 60 6.45 -0.54 -5.34
N SER A 61 5.87 0.52 -4.80
CA SER A 61 4.54 0.51 -4.18
C SER A 61 3.48 0.24 -5.26
N SER A 62 3.43 -0.96 -5.83
CA SER A 62 2.33 -1.42 -6.67
C SER A 62 1.26 -2.06 -5.78
N GLY A 63 0.52 -1.22 -5.06
CA GLY A 63 -0.76 -1.62 -4.46
C GLY A 63 -1.69 -0.42 -4.59
N GLY A 64 -2.85 -0.50 -5.17
CA GLY A 64 -3.56 -1.56 -5.89
C GLY A 64 -4.66 -0.83 -6.67
N ASP A 65 -5.14 -1.50 -7.71
CA ASP A 65 -6.30 -1.19 -8.53
C ASP A 65 -7.10 0.11 -8.22
N SER A 66 -7.04 1.05 -9.16
CA SER A 66 -8.24 1.78 -9.53
C SER A 66 -8.87 1.05 -10.71
N ASN A 67 -9.34 -0.19 -10.50
CA ASN A 67 -10.30 -0.81 -11.42
C ASN A 67 -11.66 -0.11 -11.21
N ASN A 68 -11.76 1.13 -11.67
CA ASN A 68 -13.04 1.74 -11.96
C ASN A 68 -13.35 1.47 -13.43
N SER A 69 -13.94 0.30 -13.68
CA SER A 69 -14.57 -0.06 -14.96
C SER A 69 -15.90 -0.71 -14.56
N GLY A 70 -17.09 -0.18 -14.82
CA GLY A 70 -17.62 0.98 -15.53
C GLY A 70 -19.16 1.00 -15.25
N PRO A 71 -20.03 1.68 -16.03
CA PRO A 71 -19.92 1.80 -17.48
C PRO A 71 -20.13 3.23 -18.01
N GLY A 72 -19.58 3.50 -19.20
CA GLY A 72 -20.02 4.62 -20.01
C GLY A 72 -18.94 5.12 -20.95
N PRO A 73 -19.01 4.79 -22.25
CA PRO A 73 -18.15 5.42 -23.23
C PRO A 73 -18.70 6.80 -23.61
N SER A 74 -17.74 7.65 -23.99
CA SER A 74 -17.84 8.71 -24.98
C SER A 74 -18.42 10.08 -24.58
N SER A 75 -17.52 11.06 -24.77
CA SER A 75 -17.72 12.30 -25.52
C SER A 75 -18.08 13.57 -24.75
N GLY A 76 -17.21 14.57 -24.96
CA GLY A 76 -17.65 15.94 -25.24
C GLY A 76 -18.02 16.79 -24.04
N PHE A 77 -17.05 17.52 -23.51
CA PHE A 77 -17.30 18.85 -22.96
C PHE A 77 -17.80 19.74 -24.11
N SER A 78 -19.11 19.80 -24.30
CA SER A 78 -19.77 20.82 -25.10
C SER A 78 -21.04 21.26 -24.39
N SER A 79 -20.96 22.52 -23.94
CA SER A 79 -22.07 23.44 -23.73
C SER A 79 -23.34 23.09 -24.52
N GLY A 80 -24.48 22.95 -23.85
CA GLY A 80 -25.78 22.86 -24.52
C GLY A 80 -26.91 22.45 -23.58
N GLY A 81 -27.90 23.30 -23.42
CA GLY A 81 -29.06 23.07 -22.55
C GLY A 81 -30.08 22.05 -23.08
N GLY A 82 -31.09 21.77 -22.23
CA GLY A 82 -32.22 20.88 -22.50
C GLY A 82 -31.89 19.43 -22.13
N ILE A 83 -32.63 18.70 -21.29
CA ILE A 83 -34.07 18.46 -21.32
C ILE A 83 -34.55 18.09 -19.89
N ARG A 84 -35.56 18.79 -19.37
CA ARG A 84 -36.27 18.39 -18.14
C ARG A 84 -37.23 17.24 -18.51
N ARG A 85 -37.07 16.06 -17.92
CA ARG A 85 -38.06 14.98 -18.03
C ARG A 85 -39.10 15.12 -16.90
N THR A 86 -40.23 15.73 -17.21
CA THR A 86 -41.47 15.57 -16.43
C THR A 86 -42.29 14.46 -17.08
N GLY A 87 -42.47 13.33 -16.38
CA GLY A 87 -43.34 12.24 -16.80
C GLY A 87 -44.31 11.91 -15.67
N ASN A 88 -45.60 11.98 -15.97
CA ASN A 88 -46.72 11.72 -15.08
C ASN A 88 -46.97 10.21 -14.90
N ARG A 89 -47.03 9.73 -13.65
CA ARG A 89 -48.05 8.80 -13.16
C ARG A 89 -47.99 8.65 -11.65
#